data_AF-X0SLT3-F1
#
_entry.id   AF-X0SLT3-F1
#
_cell.length_a   1.000
_cell.length_b   1.000
_cell.length_c   1.000
_cell.angle_alpha   90.00
_cell.angle_beta   90.00
_cell.angle_gamma   90.00
#
_symmetry.space_group_name_H-M   'P 1'
#
loop_
_entity.id
_entity.type
_entity.pdbx_description
1 polymer ?
#
loop_
_entity_poly.entity_id
_entity_poly.type
_entity_poly.pdbx_seq_one_letter_code
_entity_poly.pdbx_strand_id
1 'polypeptide(L)'
;MLAQKAHQNSSYTEKRLISELLTYLRGVMTMQNLDSNWVYVVALGWGTPRGWHISWIDIVKKRHQYFHPVGGSGWPKQPPNYIAFRYYGKLQSIHHIESYEVLTNMHRRIPEIKDEEWEPYFLYTLGPALSPEREVRTGNIYRSGRVWCMLDTLFTCNTISDARDLSRKRMQQV
;
A
#
# COMPACT_ATOMS: atom_id res chain seq x y z
N MET A 1 9.84 16.95 -11.41
CA MET A 1 9.50 18.20 -12.12
C MET A 1 10.72 18.87 -12.79
N LEU A 2 11.90 18.92 -12.15
CA LEU A 2 13.14 19.46 -12.75
C LEU A 2 13.68 18.64 -13.95
N ALA A 3 13.70 17.31 -13.85
CA ALA A 3 14.21 16.43 -14.92
C ALA A 3 13.39 16.49 -16.22
N GLN A 4 12.06 16.63 -16.13
CA GLN A 4 11.19 16.79 -17.31
C GLN A 4 11.38 18.15 -18.00
N LYS A 5 11.68 19.21 -17.25
CA LYS A 5 11.99 20.54 -17.81
C LYS A 5 13.36 20.55 -18.51
N ALA A 6 14.36 19.85 -17.96
CA ALA A 6 15.66 19.70 -18.61
C ALA A 6 15.55 18.92 -19.94
N HIS A 7 14.71 17.88 -20.00
CA HIS A 7 14.51 17.07 -21.21
C HIS A 7 13.98 17.87 -22.41
N GLN A 8 13.21 18.94 -22.21
CA GLN A 8 12.66 19.75 -23.31
C GLN A 8 13.70 20.65 -24.00
N ASN A 9 14.78 21.03 -23.31
CA ASN A 9 15.79 21.99 -23.79
C ASN A 9 17.15 21.35 -24.13
N SER A 10 17.21 20.02 -24.18
CA SER A 10 18.45 19.25 -24.24
C SER A 10 18.78 18.68 -25.63
N SER A 11 20.07 18.56 -25.94
CA SER A 11 20.56 17.88 -27.16
C SER A 11 20.18 16.39 -27.15
N TYR A 12 20.23 15.71 -28.31
CA TYR A 12 19.86 14.28 -28.42
C TYR A 12 20.61 13.38 -27.42
N THR A 13 21.87 13.68 -27.15
CA THR A 13 22.74 12.95 -26.20
C THR A 13 22.31 13.16 -24.75
N GLU A 14 21.94 14.39 -24.38
CA GLU A 14 21.45 14.72 -23.03
C GLU A 14 20.08 14.10 -22.76
N LYS A 15 19.19 14.06 -23.76
CA LYS A 15 17.90 13.36 -23.65
C LYS A 15 18.08 11.86 -23.37
N ARG A 16 19.05 11.23 -24.04
CA ARG A 16 19.40 9.83 -23.81
C ARG A 16 19.94 9.61 -22.40
N LEU A 17 20.86 10.47 -21.94
CA LEU A 17 21.44 10.37 -20.59
C LEU A 17 20.39 10.58 -19.49
N ILE A 18 19.46 11.52 -19.68
CA ILE A 18 18.33 11.74 -18.76
C ILE A 18 17.40 10.52 -18.76
N SER A 19 17.14 9.90 -19.91
CA SER A 19 16.31 8.69 -20.00
C SER A 19 16.98 7.50 -19.29
N GLU A 20 18.27 7.31 -19.49
CA GLU A 20 19.06 6.27 -18.82
C GLU A 20 19.11 6.50 -17.30
N LEU A 21 19.33 7.74 -16.85
CA LEU A 21 19.27 8.10 -15.44
C LEU A 21 17.88 7.89 -14.84
N LEU A 22 16.81 8.28 -15.53
CA LEU A 22 15.44 8.02 -15.09
C LEU A 22 15.13 6.52 -15.05
N THR A 23 15.68 5.73 -15.97
CA THR A 23 15.52 4.27 -16.00
C THR A 23 16.25 3.63 -14.83
N TYR A 24 17.49 4.06 -14.56
CA TYR A 24 18.27 3.64 -13.41
C TYR A 24 17.61 4.03 -12.08
N LEU A 25 17.21 5.29 -11.93
CA LEU A 25 16.52 5.77 -10.74
C LEU A 25 15.17 5.08 -10.54
N ARG A 26 14.42 4.79 -11.62
CA ARG A 26 13.21 3.95 -11.53
C ARG A 26 13.57 2.58 -10.97
N GLY A 27 14.57 1.90 -11.55
CA GLY A 27 15.02 0.59 -11.08
C GLY A 27 15.45 0.57 -9.61
N VAL A 28 16.18 1.59 -9.16
CA VAL A 28 16.65 1.72 -7.76
C VAL A 28 15.52 2.12 -6.81
N MET A 29 14.60 3.00 -7.23
CA MET A 29 13.46 3.41 -6.40
C MET A 29 12.36 2.35 -6.31
N THR A 30 12.25 1.45 -7.30
CA THR A 30 11.36 0.29 -7.28
C THR A 30 11.91 -0.90 -6.50
N MET A 31 13.04 -0.77 -5.80
CA MET A 31 13.39 -1.74 -4.74
C MET A 31 12.41 -1.56 -3.57
N GLN A 32 11.15 -1.92 -3.78
CA GLN A 32 10.39 -2.60 -2.73
C GLN A 32 11.30 -3.69 -2.18
N ASN A 33 11.25 -3.90 -0.88
CA ASN A 33 11.93 -5.03 -0.28
C ASN A 33 11.19 -6.30 -0.71
N LEU A 34 11.39 -6.75 -1.95
CA LEU A 34 10.65 -7.83 -2.61
C LEU A 34 10.83 -9.16 -1.85
N ASP A 35 11.96 -9.29 -1.14
CA ASP A 35 12.28 -10.43 -0.29
C ASP A 35 11.62 -10.34 1.10
N SER A 36 10.95 -9.23 1.40
CA SER A 36 10.29 -9.01 2.69
C SER A 36 8.98 -9.79 2.78
N ASN A 37 8.86 -10.61 3.81
CA ASN A 37 7.61 -11.26 4.19
C ASN A 37 6.73 -10.37 5.08
N TRP A 38 7.06 -9.09 5.28
CA TRP A 38 6.26 -8.19 6.11
C TRP A 38 5.01 -7.70 5.39
N VAL A 39 3.90 -7.78 6.12
CA VAL A 39 2.56 -7.37 5.69
C VAL A 39 2.12 -6.16 6.50
N TYR A 40 1.74 -5.10 5.82
CA TYR A 40 1.11 -3.95 6.47
C TYR A 40 -0.41 -4.15 6.56
N VAL A 41 -0.94 -4.30 7.77
CA VAL A 41 -2.36 -4.57 8.00
C VAL A 41 -3.11 -3.28 8.28
N VAL A 42 -4.11 -2.98 7.45
CA VAL A 42 -4.88 -1.75 7.47
C VAL A 42 -6.36 -2.03 7.77
N ALA A 43 -6.95 -1.21 8.63
CA ALA A 43 -8.37 -1.22 8.90
C ALA A 43 -9.13 -0.39 7.86
N LEU A 44 -10.05 -1.01 7.13
CA LEU A 44 -10.94 -0.28 6.21
C LEU A 44 -12.19 0.20 6.96
N GLY A 45 -12.50 1.48 6.76
CA GLY A 45 -13.73 2.08 7.27
C GLY A 45 -14.97 1.51 6.57
N TRP A 46 -16.08 1.46 7.30
CA TRP A 46 -17.37 1.13 6.71
C TRP A 46 -17.99 2.37 6.05
N GLY A 47 -18.70 2.17 4.95
CA GLY A 47 -19.39 3.23 4.22
C GLY A 47 -18.53 3.95 3.17
N THR A 48 -19.12 4.99 2.60
CA THR A 48 -18.55 5.79 1.51
C THR A 48 -18.20 7.18 2.03
N PRO A 49 -16.95 7.66 1.84
CA PRO A 49 -16.58 9.02 2.22
C PRO A 49 -17.47 10.08 1.56
N ARG A 50 -17.62 11.23 2.23
CA ARG A 50 -18.49 12.31 1.73
C ARG A 50 -18.01 12.79 0.37
N GLY A 51 -18.92 12.80 -0.60
CA GLY A 51 -18.64 13.24 -1.98
C GLY A 51 -18.00 12.17 -2.86
N TRP A 52 -17.84 10.93 -2.38
CA TRP A 52 -17.39 9.81 -3.19
C TRP A 52 -18.59 8.96 -3.63
N HIS A 53 -18.41 8.24 -4.73
CA HIS A 53 -19.35 7.26 -5.28
C HIS A 53 -18.86 5.81 -5.11
N ILE A 54 -17.73 5.61 -4.41
CA ILE A 54 -17.14 4.29 -4.12
C ILE A 54 -16.67 4.19 -2.67
N SER A 55 -16.92 3.05 -2.03
CA SER A 55 -16.49 2.78 -0.65
C SER A 55 -15.03 2.32 -0.58
N TRP A 56 -14.41 2.44 0.60
CA TRP A 56 -13.05 1.91 0.82
C TRP A 56 -12.92 0.42 0.51
N ILE A 57 -13.94 -0.36 0.87
CA ILE A 57 -13.98 -1.80 0.63
C ILE A 57 -14.12 -2.09 -0.87
N ASP A 58 -14.94 -1.30 -1.58
CA ASP A 58 -15.14 -1.47 -3.03
C ASP A 58 -13.92 -1.08 -3.85
N ILE A 59 -13.14 -0.08 -3.43
CA ILE A 59 -11.85 0.25 -4.08
C ILE A 59 -10.95 -0.99 -4.06
N VAL A 60 -10.81 -1.66 -2.92
CA VAL A 60 -10.00 -2.88 -2.82
C VAL A 60 -10.62 -4.03 -3.62
N LYS A 61 -11.92 -4.31 -3.44
CA LYS A 61 -12.56 -5.51 -4.00
C LYS A 61 -12.88 -5.42 -5.49
N LYS A 62 -13.26 -4.25 -6.00
CA LYS A 62 -13.74 -4.05 -7.37
C LYS A 62 -12.68 -3.43 -8.27
N ARG A 63 -11.85 -2.54 -7.72
CA ARG A 63 -10.79 -1.86 -8.48
C ARG A 63 -9.41 -2.49 -8.29
N HIS A 64 -9.24 -3.42 -7.34
CA HIS A 64 -7.94 -4.00 -6.99
C HIS A 64 -6.90 -2.92 -6.69
N GLN A 65 -7.33 -1.87 -5.98
CA GLN A 65 -6.51 -0.71 -5.68
C GLN A 65 -6.65 -0.31 -4.21
N TYR A 66 -5.61 0.34 -3.68
CA TYR A 66 -5.66 0.97 -2.36
C TYR A 66 -4.68 2.15 -2.30
N PHE A 67 -4.98 3.14 -1.46
CA PHE A 67 -4.10 4.29 -1.30
C PHE A 67 -4.05 4.84 0.12
N HIS A 68 -2.93 5.50 0.43
CA HIS A 68 -2.72 6.23 1.67
C HIS A 68 -1.65 7.34 1.49
N PRO A 69 -1.55 8.32 2.40
CA PRO A 69 -0.54 9.39 2.33
C PRO A 69 0.88 8.83 2.29
N VAL A 70 1.79 9.52 1.59
CA VAL A 70 3.23 9.19 1.59
C VAL A 70 3.83 9.57 2.95
N GLY A 71 3.88 8.61 3.87
CA GLY A 71 4.32 8.85 5.24
C GLY A 71 3.35 9.71 6.08
N GLY A 72 3.76 10.06 7.30
CA GLY A 72 2.95 10.83 8.25
C GLY A 72 1.98 9.96 9.07
N SER A 73 1.69 10.35 10.32
CA SER A 73 0.71 9.67 11.21
C SER A 73 0.85 8.13 11.30
N GLY A 74 2.07 7.60 11.14
CA GLY A 74 2.35 6.15 11.17
C GLY A 74 2.11 5.40 9.84
N TRP A 75 1.94 6.11 8.71
CA TRP A 75 1.92 5.51 7.38
C TRP A 75 3.33 5.14 6.89
N PRO A 76 3.48 4.08 6.08
CA PRO A 76 4.75 3.72 5.46
C PRO A 76 5.31 4.86 4.61
N LYS A 77 6.61 5.11 4.74
CA LYS A 77 7.36 6.05 3.88
C LYS A 77 7.76 5.41 2.54
N GLN A 78 7.81 4.09 2.51
CA GLN A 78 8.08 3.27 1.33
C GLN A 78 6.95 2.27 1.15
N PRO A 79 6.59 1.90 -0.08
CA PRO A 79 5.58 0.88 -0.35
C PRO A 79 5.94 -0.46 0.31
N PRO A 80 5.01 -1.11 1.04
CA PRO A 80 5.22 -2.48 1.49
C PRO A 80 5.33 -3.44 0.29
N ASN A 81 5.82 -4.66 0.58
CA ASN A 81 5.72 -5.78 -0.35
C ASN A 81 4.29 -6.38 -0.35
N TYR A 82 3.75 -6.56 0.87
CA TYR A 82 2.40 -7.05 1.09
C TYR A 82 1.57 -6.08 1.92
N ILE A 83 0.29 -5.96 1.56
CA ILE A 83 -0.70 -5.21 2.32
C ILE A 83 -1.90 -6.09 2.61
N ALA A 84 -2.48 -5.95 3.79
CA ALA A 84 -3.67 -6.69 4.18
C ALA A 84 -4.77 -5.77 4.68
N PHE A 85 -6.01 -6.19 4.45
CA PHE A 85 -7.18 -5.43 4.83
C PHE A 85 -7.99 -6.18 5.88
N ARG A 86 -8.31 -5.48 6.96
CA ARG A 86 -9.23 -5.94 7.99
C ARG A 86 -10.45 -5.04 8.05
N TYR A 87 -11.61 -5.67 8.17
CA TYR A 87 -12.90 -5.02 8.39
C TYR A 87 -13.89 -6.06 8.91
N TYR A 88 -15.01 -5.60 9.51
CA TYR A 88 -15.93 -6.47 10.27
C TYR A 88 -15.24 -7.28 11.38
N GLY A 89 -14.23 -6.69 12.03
CA GLY A 89 -13.53 -7.31 13.16
C GLY A 89 -12.56 -8.43 12.79
N LYS A 90 -12.31 -8.71 11.51
CA LYS A 90 -11.41 -9.79 11.06
C LYS A 90 -10.56 -9.41 9.85
N LEU A 91 -9.51 -10.18 9.62
CA LEU A 91 -8.73 -10.18 8.38
C LEU A 91 -9.62 -10.65 7.23
N GLN A 92 -9.50 -10.01 6.07
CA GLN A 92 -10.36 -10.27 4.92
C GLN A 92 -9.56 -10.68 3.69
N SER A 93 -8.49 -9.96 3.40
CA SER A 93 -7.60 -10.28 2.29
C SER A 93 -6.19 -9.78 2.53
N ILE A 94 -5.22 -10.50 1.97
CA ILE A 94 -3.82 -10.11 1.87
C ILE A 94 -3.50 -10.00 0.38
N HIS A 95 -2.75 -8.98 -0.02
CA HIS A 95 -2.39 -8.72 -1.40
C HIS A 95 -0.90 -8.42 -1.50
N HIS A 96 -0.27 -8.98 -2.52
CA HIS A 96 1.01 -8.48 -3.01
C HIS A 96 0.78 -7.12 -3.70
N ILE A 97 1.70 -6.17 -3.53
CA ILE A 97 1.66 -4.89 -4.26
C ILE A 97 2.42 -5.08 -5.56
N GLU A 98 1.69 -5.14 -6.68
CA GLU A 98 2.29 -5.36 -8.02
C GLU A 98 3.00 -4.12 -8.55
N SER A 99 2.43 -2.94 -8.27
CA SER A 99 3.00 -1.66 -8.66
C SER A 99 2.43 -0.55 -7.79
N TYR A 100 3.07 0.60 -7.82
CA TYR A 100 2.58 1.79 -7.16
C TYR A 100 2.83 3.04 -7.98
N GLU A 101 1.98 4.05 -7.76
CA GLU A 101 2.13 5.40 -8.28
C GLU A 101 2.04 6.41 -7.13
N VAL A 102 2.66 7.58 -7.31
CA VAL A 102 2.50 8.71 -6.37
C VAL A 102 1.68 9.79 -7.05
N LEU A 103 0.54 10.13 -6.44
CA LEU A 103 -0.43 11.06 -7.01
C LEU A 103 -0.85 12.10 -5.97
N THR A 104 -1.21 13.30 -6.42
CA THR A 104 -1.85 14.33 -5.61
C THR A 104 -3.36 14.39 -5.85
N ASN A 105 -3.87 13.79 -6.93
CA ASN A 105 -5.30 13.75 -7.23
C ASN A 105 -5.72 12.34 -7.65
N MET A 106 -6.57 11.72 -6.83
CA MET A 106 -6.99 10.33 -7.00
C MET A 106 -8.11 10.17 -8.03
N HIS A 107 -8.91 11.22 -8.29
CA HIS A 107 -9.97 11.19 -9.30
C HIS A 107 -9.43 10.86 -10.69
N ARG A 108 -8.18 11.25 -10.98
CA ARG A 108 -7.49 10.92 -12.24
C ARG A 108 -7.34 9.42 -12.50
N ARG A 109 -7.37 8.57 -11.46
CA ARG A 109 -7.27 7.11 -11.57
C ARG A 109 -8.54 6.38 -11.14
N ILE A 110 -9.29 6.96 -10.20
CA ILE A 110 -10.54 6.41 -9.69
C ILE A 110 -11.60 7.52 -9.80
N PRO A 111 -12.29 7.64 -10.96
CA PRO A 111 -13.24 8.73 -11.22
C PRO A 111 -14.41 8.79 -10.22
N GLU A 112 -14.71 7.72 -9.49
CA GLU A 112 -15.74 7.70 -8.45
C GLU A 112 -15.32 8.42 -7.16
N ILE A 113 -14.04 8.76 -7.02
CA ILE A 113 -13.55 9.57 -5.91
C ILE A 113 -13.77 11.04 -6.26
N LYS A 114 -14.09 11.86 -5.25
CA LYS A 114 -14.22 13.32 -5.42
C LYS A 114 -12.97 13.91 -6.07
N ASP A 115 -13.17 14.76 -7.08
CA ASP A 115 -12.08 15.52 -7.71
C ASP A 115 -11.53 16.59 -6.76
N GLU A 116 -10.32 16.37 -6.26
CA GLU A 116 -9.64 17.23 -5.29
C GLU A 116 -8.13 16.96 -5.33
N GLU A 117 -7.32 18.00 -5.15
CA GLU A 117 -5.88 17.88 -4.96
C GLU A 117 -5.56 17.75 -3.47
N TRP A 118 -4.72 16.77 -3.13
CA TRP A 118 -4.24 16.43 -1.79
C TRP A 118 -2.72 16.51 -1.75
N GLU A 119 -2.16 16.32 -0.54
CA GLU A 119 -0.76 15.94 -0.39
C GLU A 119 -0.43 14.65 -1.17
N PRO A 120 0.86 14.29 -1.37
CA PRO A 120 1.21 13.08 -2.10
C PRO A 120 0.70 11.81 -1.42
N TYR A 121 0.01 10.96 -2.18
CA TYR A 121 -0.47 9.63 -1.77
C TYR A 121 0.18 8.55 -2.61
N PHE A 122 0.46 7.40 -2.01
CA PHE A 122 0.70 6.17 -2.75
C PHE A 122 -0.62 5.59 -3.22
N LEU A 123 -0.72 5.23 -4.50
CA LEU A 123 -1.76 4.39 -5.07
C LEU A 123 -1.15 3.05 -5.46
N TYR A 124 -1.63 1.97 -4.84
CA TYR A 124 -1.19 0.61 -5.09
C TYR A 124 -2.11 -0.11 -6.08
N THR A 125 -1.50 -0.83 -7.01
CA THR A 125 -2.15 -1.90 -7.76
C THR A 125 -1.97 -3.19 -6.98
N LEU A 126 -3.09 -3.82 -6.61
CA LEU A 126 -3.12 -4.99 -5.76
C LEU A 126 -3.18 -6.24 -6.64
N GLY A 127 -2.28 -7.19 -6.38
CA GLY A 127 -2.36 -8.50 -6.98
C GLY A 127 -3.54 -9.32 -6.45
N PRO A 128 -3.64 -10.59 -6.90
CA PRO A 128 -4.69 -11.50 -6.46
C PRO A 128 -4.80 -11.59 -4.93
N ALA A 129 -6.04 -11.69 -4.44
CA ALA A 129 -6.31 -11.78 -3.01
C ALA A 129 -5.91 -13.15 -2.46
N LEU A 130 -4.98 -13.17 -1.51
CA LEU A 130 -4.73 -14.31 -0.62
C LEU A 130 -5.74 -14.22 0.53
N SER A 131 -6.72 -15.12 0.52
CA SER A 131 -7.72 -15.20 1.59
C SER A 131 -7.25 -16.17 2.67
N PRO A 132 -7.37 -15.83 3.96
CA PRO A 132 -7.03 -16.76 5.03
C PRO A 132 -8.02 -17.95 5.00
N GLU A 133 -7.52 -19.17 5.09
CA GLU A 133 -8.34 -20.40 5.09
C GLU A 133 -9.29 -20.48 6.30
N ARG A 134 -8.94 -19.77 7.37
CA ARG A 134 -9.69 -19.69 8.61
C ARG A 134 -9.93 -18.25 9.02
N GLU A 135 -10.94 -18.04 9.86
CA GLU A 135 -11.18 -16.71 10.40
C GLU A 135 -10.04 -16.26 11.32
N VAL A 136 -9.41 -15.13 10.98
CA VAL A 136 -8.38 -14.48 11.79
C VAL A 136 -8.96 -13.19 12.36
N ARG A 137 -9.27 -13.18 13.65
CA ARG A 137 -9.93 -12.04 14.31
C ARG A 137 -8.96 -10.88 14.53
N THR A 138 -9.46 -9.67 14.70
CA THR A 138 -8.59 -8.49 14.94
C THR A 138 -7.77 -8.62 16.22
N GLY A 139 -8.38 -9.17 17.29
CA GLY A 139 -7.75 -9.23 18.61
C GLY A 139 -7.55 -7.83 19.23
N ASN A 140 -6.50 -7.68 20.04
CA ASN A 140 -6.23 -6.45 20.79
C ASN A 140 -5.51 -5.38 19.93
N ILE A 141 -6.23 -4.81 18.97
CA ILE A 141 -5.79 -3.71 18.12
C ILE A 141 -6.89 -2.64 18.11
N TYR A 142 -6.51 -1.37 18.34
CA TYR A 142 -7.43 -0.24 18.24
C TYR A 142 -8.18 -0.23 16.90
N ARG A 143 -9.41 0.31 16.88
CA ARG A 143 -10.29 0.25 15.71
C ARG A 143 -9.62 0.76 14.41
N SER A 144 -8.91 1.88 14.47
CA SER A 144 -8.13 2.45 13.35
C SER A 144 -6.66 2.04 13.35
N GLY A 145 -6.23 1.20 14.31
CA GLY A 145 -4.85 0.78 14.47
C GLY A 145 -4.35 -0.01 13.26
N ARG A 146 -3.18 0.38 12.76
CA ARG A 146 -2.44 -0.30 11.69
C ARG A 146 -1.24 -1.01 12.31
N VAL A 147 -0.95 -2.21 11.82
CA VAL A 147 0.13 -3.04 12.39
C VAL A 147 0.93 -3.71 11.29
N TRP A 148 2.18 -4.04 11.61
CA TRP A 148 3.03 -4.87 10.78
C TRP A 148 3.04 -6.30 11.34
N CYS A 149 2.85 -7.29 10.47
CA CYS A 149 2.93 -8.71 10.79
C CYS A 149 3.74 -9.44 9.70
N MET A 150 4.41 -10.54 10.03
CA MET A 150 4.97 -11.43 9.02
C MET A 150 3.84 -12.24 8.36
N LEU A 151 3.96 -12.49 7.06
CA LEU A 151 2.93 -13.13 6.24
C LEU A 151 2.47 -14.47 6.82
N ASP A 152 3.42 -15.34 7.19
CA ASP A 152 3.13 -16.66 7.74
C ASP A 152 2.36 -16.60 9.08
N THR A 153 2.61 -15.56 9.89
CA THR A 153 1.92 -15.39 11.18
C THR A 153 0.43 -15.09 11.01
N LEU A 154 0.04 -14.47 9.89
CA LEU A 154 -1.37 -14.24 9.58
C LEU A 154 -2.12 -15.54 9.21
N PHE A 155 -1.42 -16.58 8.77
CA PHE A 155 -2.02 -17.90 8.53
C PHE A 155 -1.98 -18.80 9.77
N THR A 156 -0.97 -18.63 10.63
CA THR A 156 -0.70 -19.51 11.78
C THR A 156 -1.24 -19.02 13.13
N CYS A 157 -1.57 -17.74 13.29
CA CYS A 157 -2.22 -17.21 14.49
C CYS A 157 -3.75 -17.09 14.37
N ASN A 158 -4.45 -17.10 15.50
CA ASN A 158 -5.91 -16.94 15.56
C ASN A 158 -6.35 -15.47 15.47
N THR A 159 -5.47 -14.53 15.85
CA THR A 159 -5.75 -13.11 15.78
C THR A 159 -4.60 -12.31 15.16
N ILE A 160 -4.93 -11.14 14.60
CA ILE A 160 -3.95 -10.20 14.03
C ILE A 160 -3.06 -9.64 15.15
N SER A 161 -3.57 -9.43 16.37
CA SER A 161 -2.71 -9.02 17.49
C SER A 161 -1.68 -10.08 17.86
N ASP A 162 -2.06 -11.36 17.87
CA ASP A 162 -1.11 -12.45 18.16
C ASP A 162 -0.06 -12.56 17.05
N ALA A 163 -0.48 -12.41 15.79
CA ALA A 163 0.40 -12.38 14.63
C ALA A 163 1.44 -11.25 14.74
N ARG A 164 1.00 -10.04 15.10
CA ARG A 164 1.88 -8.89 15.36
C ARG A 164 2.88 -9.19 16.48
N ASP A 165 2.41 -9.72 17.59
CA ASP A 165 3.25 -9.94 18.77
C ASP A 165 4.27 -11.06 18.54
N LEU A 166 3.88 -12.13 17.85
CA LEU A 166 4.81 -13.17 17.41
C LEU A 166 5.85 -12.64 16.41
N SER A 167 5.42 -11.83 15.44
CA SER A 167 6.33 -11.21 14.46
C SER A 167 7.37 -10.32 15.14
N ARG A 168 6.97 -9.53 16.14
CA ARG A 168 7.88 -8.71 16.95
C ARG A 168 8.86 -9.55 17.76
N LYS A 169 8.39 -10.64 18.39
CA LYS A 169 9.26 -11.57 19.13
C LYS A 169 10.34 -12.17 18.23
N ARG A 170 9.99 -12.59 17.01
CA ARG A 170 10.97 -13.12 16.04
C ARG A 170 12.04 -12.10 15.67
N MET A 171 11.68 -10.83 15.50
CA MET A 171 12.65 -9.77 15.21
C MET A 171 13.61 -9.46 16.35
N GLN A 172 13.20 -9.69 17.60
CA GLN A 172 14.06 -9.46 18.77
C GLN A 172 15.08 -10.58 19.00
N GLN A 173 14.94 -11.70 18.28
CA GLN A 173 15.83 -12.87 18.37
C GLN A 173 16.92 -12.87 17.29
N VAL A 174 16.90 -11.89 16.38
CA VAL A 174 17.88 -11.66 15.32
C VAL A 174 18.72 -10.46 15.69
#